data_AF-A0ABD5Q992-F1
#
_entry.id   AF-A0ABD5Q992-F1
#
_cell.length_a   1.000
_cell.length_b   1.000
_cell.length_c   1.000
_cell.angle_alpha   90.00
_cell.angle_beta   90.00
_cell.angle_gamma   90.00
#
_symmetry.space_group_name_H-M   'P 1'
#
loop_
_entity.id
_entity.type
_entity.pdbx_description
1 polymer ?
#
loop_
_entity_poly.entity_id
_entity_poly.type
_entity_poly.pdbx_seq_one_letter_code
_entity_poly.pdbx_strand_id
1 'polypeptide(L)'
;MGADNRNGPDSFDNESEKLANDVAAFLRRNFPQIAMHGGNAAIQEVDTESGAVWIQLSGACGDCGISPMTTRAIRDRLPMEIDRIRDVHVETT
;
A
#
# COMPACT_ATOMS: atom_id res chain seq x y z
N MET A 1 41.49 1.06 13.75
CA MET A 1 41.13 -0.28 13.25
C MET A 1 39.67 -0.52 13.61
N GLY A 2 38.71 -0.75 12.74
CA GLY A 2 38.66 -0.78 11.27
C GLY A 2 37.37 -0.07 10.86
N ALA A 3 37.49 0.85 9.91
CA ALA A 3 36.36 1.45 9.23
C ALA A 3 36.10 0.60 7.99
N ASP A 4 35.16 -0.31 8.09
CA ASP A 4 34.60 -1.02 6.96
C ASP A 4 33.13 -1.33 7.24
N ASN A 5 32.27 -0.44 6.78
CA ASN A 5 30.92 -0.82 6.35
C ASN A 5 30.65 -0.06 5.06
N ARG A 6 31.35 -0.48 4.01
CA ARG A 6 30.90 -0.27 2.64
C ARG A 6 29.70 -1.17 2.44
N ASN A 7 28.50 -0.61 2.49
CA ASN A 7 27.33 -1.26 1.90
C ASN A 7 26.74 -0.31 0.86
N GLY A 8 27.01 -0.61 -0.41
CA GLY A 8 26.04 -0.45 -1.49
C GLY A 8 25.75 -1.87 -1.99
N PRO A 9 24.55 -2.22 -2.49
CA PRO A 9 23.59 -1.38 -3.24
C PRO A 9 22.15 -1.48 -2.71
N ASP A 10 21.65 -0.43 -2.04
CA ASP A 10 20.34 -0.45 -1.35
C ASP A 10 19.20 0.30 -2.09
N SER A 11 19.40 0.77 -3.32
CA SER A 11 18.42 1.64 -4.00
C SER A 11 17.04 1.00 -4.21
N PHE A 12 16.94 -0.33 -4.32
CA PHE A 12 15.66 -1.03 -4.54
C PHE A 12 14.76 -1.04 -3.30
N ASP A 13 15.34 -1.23 -2.11
CA ASP A 13 14.59 -1.30 -0.85
C ASP A 13 14.07 0.10 -0.45
N ASN A 14 14.86 1.14 -0.73
CA ASN A 14 14.47 2.52 -0.44
C ASN A 14 13.33 3.01 -1.35
N GLU A 15 13.33 2.65 -2.64
CA GLU A 15 12.25 3.08 -3.55
C GLU A 15 10.94 2.33 -3.28
N SER A 16 10.99 1.03 -3.00
CA SER A 16 9.81 0.26 -2.62
C SER A 16 9.28 0.69 -1.25
N GLU A 17 10.14 0.97 -0.28
CA GLU A 17 9.74 1.52 1.03
C GLU A 17 9.08 2.90 0.87
N LYS A 18 9.65 3.79 0.05
CA LYS A 18 9.04 5.10 -0.26
C LYS A 18 7.66 4.93 -0.86
N LEU A 19 7.53 4.06 -1.87
CA LEU A 19 6.26 3.84 -2.55
C LEU A 19 5.22 3.21 -1.61
N ALA A 20 5.62 2.25 -0.78
CA ALA A 20 4.77 1.68 0.26
C ALA A 20 4.31 2.75 1.26
N ASN A 21 5.19 3.67 1.66
CA ASN A 21 4.85 4.78 2.55
C ASN A 21 3.85 5.75 1.91
N ASP A 22 4.05 6.11 0.64
CA ASP A 22 3.13 6.94 -0.12
C ASP A 22 1.74 6.29 -0.24
N VAL A 23 1.68 4.98 -0.50
CA VAL A 23 0.43 4.20 -0.51
C VAL A 23 -0.24 4.20 0.86
N ALA A 24 0.52 3.97 1.94
CA ALA A 24 -0.01 4.01 3.30
C ALA A 24 -0.56 5.40 3.65
N ALA A 25 0.14 6.47 3.25
CA ALA A 25 -0.29 7.84 3.44
C ALA A 25 -1.58 8.14 2.64
N PHE A 26 -1.65 7.67 1.39
CA PHE A 26 -2.86 7.79 0.56
C PHE A 26 -4.06 7.13 1.23
N LEU A 27 -3.93 5.88 1.68
CA LEU A 27 -5.04 5.14 2.33
C LEU A 27 -5.51 5.85 3.59
N ARG A 28 -4.59 6.36 4.42
CA ARG A 28 -4.93 7.11 5.64
C ARG A 28 -5.64 8.43 5.34
N ARG A 29 -5.29 9.12 4.25
CA ARG A 29 -5.87 10.43 3.88
C ARG A 29 -7.22 10.29 3.18
N ASN A 30 -7.33 9.34 2.25
CA ASN A 30 -8.49 9.17 1.37
C ASN A 30 -9.51 8.17 1.92
N PHE A 31 -9.06 7.21 2.73
CA PHE A 31 -9.90 6.16 3.32
C PHE A 31 -9.70 6.04 4.84
N PRO A 32 -9.77 7.15 5.62
CA PRO A 32 -9.62 7.10 7.08
C PRO A 32 -10.67 6.20 7.74
N GLN A 33 -11.80 6.00 7.06
CA GLN A 33 -12.91 5.15 7.48
C GLN A 33 -12.47 3.69 7.69
N ILE A 34 -11.47 3.19 6.95
CA ILE A 34 -10.96 1.81 7.14
C ILE A 34 -10.52 1.63 8.59
N ALA A 35 -9.66 2.52 9.09
CA ALA A 35 -9.20 2.49 10.48
C ALA A 35 -10.31 2.83 11.48
N MET A 36 -11.19 3.79 11.15
CA MET A 36 -12.27 4.21 12.05
C MET A 36 -13.33 3.12 12.28
N HIS A 37 -13.53 2.22 11.31
CA HIS A 37 -14.45 1.09 11.43
C HIS A 37 -13.79 -0.19 11.97
N GLY A 38 -12.58 -0.09 12.52
CA GLY A 38 -11.84 -1.22 13.09
C GLY A 38 -11.06 -2.05 12.07
N GLY A 39 -11.05 -1.63 10.80
CA GLY A 39 -10.27 -2.27 9.76
C GLY A 39 -8.81 -1.81 9.73
N ASN A 40 -7.96 -2.62 9.12
CA ASN A 40 -6.56 -2.34 8.88
C ASN A 40 -6.23 -2.51 7.40
N ALA A 41 -5.31 -1.69 6.89
CA ALA A 41 -4.74 -1.84 5.56
C ALA A 41 -3.25 -2.12 5.69
N ALA A 42 -2.81 -3.27 5.20
CA ALA A 42 -1.42 -3.67 5.13
C ALA A 42 -0.96 -3.68 3.67
N ILE A 43 0.20 -3.11 3.39
CA ILE A 43 0.85 -3.22 2.09
C ILE A 43 1.67 -4.51 2.13
N GLN A 44 1.32 -5.47 1.28
CA GLN A 44 1.94 -6.79 1.24
C GLN A 44 3.21 -6.78 0.39
N GLU A 45 3.11 -6.17 -0.79
CA GLU A 45 4.20 -6.12 -1.77
C GLU A 45 4.03 -4.89 -2.65
N VAL A 46 5.16 -4.33 -3.08
CA VAL A 46 5.21 -3.21 -4.02
C VAL A 46 6.29 -3.51 -5.04
N ASP A 47 5.90 -3.54 -6.30
CA ASP A 47 6.80 -3.73 -7.43
C ASP A 47 7.00 -2.38 -8.13
N THR A 48 8.16 -1.77 -7.91
CA THR A 48 8.50 -0.44 -8.45
C THR A 48 8.79 -0.46 -9.95
N GLU A 49 9.10 -1.63 -10.51
CA GLU A 49 9.44 -1.80 -11.93
C GLU A 49 8.18 -1.83 -12.82
N SER A 50 7.19 -2.62 -12.43
CA SER A 50 5.88 -2.72 -13.10
C SER A 50 4.88 -1.66 -12.62
N GLY A 51 5.08 -1.12 -11.41
CA GLY A 51 4.15 -0.22 -10.74
C GLY A 51 2.95 -0.94 -10.14
N ALA A 52 3.11 -2.21 -9.74
CA ALA A 52 2.06 -3.01 -9.12
C ALA A 52 2.14 -2.95 -7.59
N VAL A 53 0.99 -2.90 -6.91
CA VAL A 53 0.91 -2.94 -5.45
C VAL A 53 -0.14 -3.92 -4.96
N TRP A 54 0.20 -4.65 -3.89
CA TRP A 54 -0.70 -5.58 -3.21
C TRP A 54 -1.05 -5.06 -1.83
N ILE A 55 -2.35 -4.89 -1.59
CA ILE A 55 -2.91 -4.32 -0.37
C ILE A 55 -3.85 -5.36 0.24
N GLN A 56 -3.58 -5.74 1.48
CA GLN A 56 -4.44 -6.59 2.29
C GLN A 56 -5.28 -5.71 3.22
N LEU A 57 -6.59 -5.80 3.12
CA LEU A 57 -7.53 -5.16 4.04
C LEU A 57 -8.06 -6.20 5.02
N SER A 58 -8.04 -5.90 6.31
CA SER A 58 -8.54 -6.79 7.37
C SER A 58 -9.44 -6.02 8.34
N GLY A 59 -10.20 -6.70 9.20
CA GLY A 59 -10.79 -6.10 10.41
C GLY A 59 -12.05 -5.22 10.24
N ALA A 60 -12.61 -5.06 9.04
CA ALA A 60 -13.94 -4.47 8.93
C ALA A 60 -14.97 -5.45 9.48
N CYS A 61 -15.59 -5.12 10.60
CA CYS A 61 -16.47 -5.95 11.42
C CYS A 61 -17.33 -6.96 10.63
N GLY A 62 -16.86 -8.22 10.60
CA GLY A 62 -17.60 -9.46 10.81
C GLY A 62 -18.72 -9.88 9.86
N ASP A 63 -19.38 -8.97 9.15
CA ASP A 63 -20.55 -9.26 8.30
C ASP A 63 -20.82 -8.20 7.22
N CYS A 64 -20.20 -7.01 7.34
CA CYS A 64 -20.13 -6.03 6.25
C CYS A 64 -18.69 -5.95 5.78
N GLY A 65 -18.21 -6.98 5.07
CA GLY A 65 -16.88 -6.99 4.47
C GLY A 65 -16.63 -5.67 3.73
N ILE A 66 -15.38 -5.19 3.74
CA ILE A 66 -14.96 -3.97 3.05
C ILE A 66 -15.75 -3.88 1.75
N SER A 67 -16.59 -2.84 1.62
CA SER A 67 -17.55 -2.82 0.53
C SER A 67 -16.81 -2.95 -0.80
N PRO A 68 -17.35 -3.71 -1.78
CA PRO A 68 -16.78 -3.78 -3.12
C PRO A 68 -16.53 -2.39 -3.74
N MET A 69 -17.31 -1.39 -3.31
CA MET A 69 -17.12 0.01 -3.65
C MET A 69 -15.80 0.59 -3.12
N THR A 70 -15.39 0.25 -1.89
CA THR A 70 -14.15 0.74 -1.28
C THR A 70 -12.93 0.12 -1.95
N THR A 71 -12.92 -1.20 -2.15
CA THR A 71 -11.81 -1.86 -2.85
C THR A 71 -11.68 -1.34 -4.28
N ARG A 72 -12.81 -1.13 -4.97
CA ARG A 72 -12.81 -0.53 -6.31
C ARG A 72 -12.33 0.92 -6.32
N ALA A 73 -12.80 1.75 -5.38
CA ALA A 73 -12.36 3.13 -5.28
C ALA A 73 -10.86 3.25 -4.99
N ILE A 74 -10.28 2.33 -4.21
CA ILE A 74 -8.83 2.28 -4.01
C ILE A 74 -8.14 1.98 -5.35
N ARG A 75 -8.57 0.93 -6.07
CA ARG A 75 -7.99 0.53 -7.36
C ARG A 75 -8.04 1.64 -8.41
N ASP A 76 -9.15 2.38 -8.46
CA ASP A 76 -9.33 3.47 -9.42
C ASP A 76 -8.53 4.73 -9.01
N ARG A 77 -8.46 5.07 -7.71
CA ARG A 77 -7.87 6.34 -7.26
C ARG A 77 -6.37 6.29 -6.99
N LEU A 78 -5.84 5.15 -6.55
CA LEU A 78 -4.42 5.01 -6.27
C LEU A 78 -3.52 5.40 -7.47
N PRO A 79 -3.75 4.89 -8.70
CA PRO A 79 -2.93 5.25 -9.87
C PRO A 79 -3.16 6.70 -10.33
N MET A 80 -4.27 7.33 -9.94
CA MET A 80 -4.52 8.75 -10.22
C MET A 80 -3.75 9.68 -9.29
N GLU A 81 -3.48 9.24 -8.05
CA GLU A 81 -2.74 10.04 -7.05
C GLU A 81 -1.24 9.79 -7.12
N ILE A 82 -0.84 8.54 -7.36
CA ILE A 82 0.57 8.12 -7.40
C ILE A 82 0.86 7.62 -8.81
N ASP A 83 1.42 8.49 -9.65
CA ASP A 83 1.71 8.24 -11.08
C ASP A 83 2.60 7.01 -11.32
N ARG A 84 3.41 6.62 -10.33
CA ARG A 84 4.25 5.42 -10.38
C ARG A 84 3.46 4.12 -10.31
N ILE A 85 2.22 4.15 -9.84
CA ILE A 85 1.37 2.96 -9.69
C ILE A 85 0.49 2.81 -10.92
N ARG A 86 0.49 1.61 -11.49
CA ARG A 86 -0.26 1.23 -12.68
C ARG A 86 -1.25 0.12 -12.41
N ASP A 87 -0.91 -0.80 -11.50
CA ASP A 87 -1.78 -1.92 -11.13
C ASP A 87 -1.95 -1.99 -9.60
N VAL A 88 -3.17 -2.33 -9.17
CA VAL A 88 -3.56 -2.32 -7.77
C VAL A 88 -4.36 -3.57 -7.46
N HIS A 89 -3.76 -4.43 -6.64
CA HIS A 89 -4.39 -5.64 -6.12
C HIS A 89 -4.84 -5.37 -4.69
N VAL A 90 -6.14 -5.48 -4.44
CA VAL A 90 -6.71 -5.32 -3.11
C VAL A 90 -7.41 -6.60 -2.71
N GLU A 91 -6.91 -7.24 -1.66
CA GLU A 91 -7.46 -8.46 -1.09
C GLU A 91 -8.03 -8.17 0.31
N THR A 92 -9.01 -8.96 0.72
CA THR A 92 -9.66 -8.84 2.03
C THR A 92 -9.55 -10.16 2.78
N THR A 93 -9.13 -10.14 4.04
CA THR A 93 -9.05 -11.33 4.89
C THR A 93 -10.00 -11.30 6.07
#